data_AF-A0A2K3E3G1-F1
#
_entry.id   AF-A0A2K3E3G1-F1
#
_cell.length_a   1.000
_cell.length_b   1.000
_cell.length_c   1.000
_cell.angle_alpha   90.00
_cell.angle_beta   90.00
_cell.angle_gamma   90.00
#
_symmetry.space_group_name_H-M   'P 1'
#
loop_
_entity.id
_entity.type
_entity.pdbx_description
1 polymer ?
#
loop_
_entity_poly.entity_id
_entity_poly.type
_entity_poly.pdbx_seq_one_letter_code
_entity_poly.pdbx_strand_id
1 'polypeptide(L)'
;MDANLDTRTLNALGAPYNETFSVSPDIPGHPHTIRHALTPMYTYDALGGANGTYSWMLLGDDDTVWSLPAVLRLINGRGLNAEEPHMLSDFQYHCVREHFECTAPVAVDPRCKPCPAGVAYCPCRLPAGCTRRGWNYRECPYKLRASPYGGAGLIFSIGMLRLLARDPHFYLPLALDTVVPEAASGDVALAEGARLLGYGFTHLLPADEAARVAAGSPRQNITRRFFGPHCLFNDGRHPDEHLRVLQEWATRDPAAFRTMVSVHVRVRIVSTRYHNLMRDVLPAYRGIVELLVNMEGEGAAGSSRGGGGGKTAAGSAGRLRG
;
A
#
# COMPACT_ATOMS: atom_id res chain seq x y z
N MET A 1 -1.39 0.89 25.30
CA MET A 1 -2.39 -0.15 25.61
C MET A 1 -1.62 -1.33 26.13
N ASP A 2 -1.55 -1.49 27.46
CA ASP A 2 -1.00 -2.68 28.12
C ASP A 2 -2.17 -3.59 28.53
N ALA A 3 -2.95 -4.02 27.55
CA ALA A 3 -3.77 -5.20 27.70
C ALA A 3 -2.97 -6.32 27.05
N ASN A 4 -2.61 -7.35 27.82
CA ASN A 4 -1.97 -8.56 27.31
C ASN A 4 -2.80 -9.08 26.12
N LEU A 5 -2.34 -8.78 24.90
CA LEU A 5 -2.96 -9.28 23.69
C LEU A 5 -2.84 -10.80 23.74
N ASP A 6 -3.96 -11.49 23.96
CA ASP A 6 -3.97 -12.94 24.05
C ASP A 6 -3.83 -13.54 22.64
N THR A 7 -2.58 -13.65 22.19
CA THR A 7 -2.26 -14.23 20.90
C THR A 7 -2.75 -15.67 20.79
N ARG A 8 -2.91 -16.41 21.89
CA ARG A 8 -3.47 -17.77 21.86
C ARG A 8 -4.93 -17.74 21.42
N THR A 9 -5.73 -16.85 22.01
CA THR A 9 -7.14 -16.68 21.61
C THR A 9 -7.23 -16.17 20.17
N LEU A 10 -6.41 -15.19 19.77
CA LEU A 10 -6.41 -14.71 18.38
C LEU A 10 -6.04 -15.83 17.39
N ASN A 11 -5.01 -16.62 17.68
CA ASN A 11 -4.62 -17.77 16.85
C ASN A 11 -5.72 -18.83 16.79
N ALA A 12 -6.42 -19.11 17.89
CA ALA A 12 -7.54 -20.05 17.89
C ALA A 12 -8.71 -19.56 17.02
N LEU A 13 -9.00 -18.26 17.04
CA LEU A 13 -10.05 -17.64 16.21
C LEU A 13 -9.65 -17.53 14.73
N GLY A 14 -8.36 -17.30 14.45
CA GLY A 14 -7.81 -17.17 13.10
C GLY A 14 -7.51 -18.48 12.39
N ALA A 15 -7.30 -19.57 13.13
CA ALA A 15 -6.93 -20.87 12.58
C ALA A 15 -7.86 -21.39 11.46
N PRO A 16 -9.20 -21.24 11.52
CA PRO A 16 -10.10 -21.62 10.42
C PRO A 16 -9.83 -20.86 9.11
N TYR A 17 -9.18 -19.70 9.19
CA TYR A 17 -8.83 -18.84 8.07
C TYR A 17 -7.34 -18.93 7.70
N ASN A 18 -6.60 -19.86 8.30
CA ASN A 18 -5.14 -20.00 8.17
C ASN A 18 -4.39 -18.72 8.56
N GLU A 19 -4.93 -17.96 9.52
CA GLU A 19 -4.29 -16.78 10.07
C GLU A 19 -3.44 -17.13 11.29
N THR A 20 -2.30 -16.45 11.43
CA THR A 20 -1.43 -16.55 12.60
C THR A 20 -1.10 -15.17 13.12
N PHE A 21 -1.19 -15.01 14.44
CA PHE A 21 -0.97 -13.77 15.16
C PHE A 21 0.28 -13.89 16.03
N SER A 22 1.16 -12.90 15.92
CA SER A 22 2.35 -12.75 16.74
C SER A 22 2.44 -11.32 17.26
N VAL A 23 3.21 -11.12 18.34
CA VAL A 23 3.42 -9.80 18.95
C VAL A 23 4.91 -9.51 18.93
N SER A 24 5.26 -8.32 18.43
CA SER A 24 6.59 -7.77 18.60
C SER A 24 6.68 -7.05 19.95
N PRO A 25 7.71 -7.31 20.79
CA PRO A 25 7.86 -6.64 22.07
C PRO A 25 8.09 -5.13 21.89
N ASP A 26 7.90 -4.35 22.96
CA ASP A 26 8.36 -2.96 22.97
C ASP A 26 9.88 -2.92 23.08
N ILE A 27 10.48 -1.87 22.51
CA ILE A 27 11.90 -1.60 22.64
C ILE A 27 12.07 -0.53 23.72
N PRO A 28 12.74 -0.83 24.85
CA PRO A 28 12.96 0.14 25.91
C PRO A 28 13.59 1.44 25.38
N GLY A 29 13.03 2.57 25.79
CA GLY A 29 13.51 3.90 25.37
C GLY A 29 13.02 4.37 24.00
N HIS A 30 12.27 3.55 23.25
CA HIS A 30 11.70 3.92 21.95
C HIS A 30 10.17 3.98 21.97
N PRO A 31 9.55 4.79 21.09
CA PRO A 31 8.10 4.81 20.92
C PRO A 31 7.56 3.48 20.40
N HIS A 32 6.31 3.12 20.75
CA HIS A 32 5.64 1.91 20.24
C HIS A 32 5.63 1.81 18.70
N THR A 33 5.67 2.94 17.98
CA THR A 33 5.72 2.98 16.51
C THR A 33 7.01 2.44 15.92
N ILE A 34 8.06 2.21 16.73
CA ILE A 34 9.26 1.47 16.29
C ILE A 34 8.91 0.06 15.82
N ARG A 35 7.87 -0.55 16.40
CA ARG A 35 7.37 -1.87 15.98
C ARG A 35 6.98 -1.84 14.52
N HIS A 36 6.19 -0.85 14.11
CA HIS A 36 5.76 -0.69 12.71
C HIS A 36 6.96 -0.56 11.76
N ALA A 37 8.00 0.20 12.14
CA ALA A 37 9.21 0.34 11.34
C ALA A 37 10.01 -0.98 11.22
N LEU A 38 10.03 -1.81 12.27
CA LEU A 38 10.80 -3.05 12.32
C LEU A 38 10.04 -4.28 11.83
N THR A 39 8.70 -4.20 11.71
CA THR A 39 7.86 -5.30 11.22
C THR A 39 8.40 -5.95 9.95
N PRO A 40 8.85 -5.22 8.91
CA PRO A 40 9.39 -5.86 7.70
C PRO A 40 10.58 -6.78 7.97
N MET A 41 11.47 -6.41 8.90
CA MET A 41 12.64 -7.23 9.23
C MET A 41 12.24 -8.45 10.05
N TYR A 42 11.32 -8.30 11.01
CA TYR A 42 10.81 -9.42 11.78
C TYR A 42 10.02 -10.41 10.90
N THR A 43 9.19 -9.90 9.99
CA THR A 43 8.46 -10.74 9.03
C THR A 43 9.41 -11.42 8.04
N TYR A 44 10.45 -10.72 7.58
CA TYR A 44 11.47 -11.33 6.74
C TYR A 44 12.23 -12.45 7.45
N ASP A 45 12.70 -12.22 8.67
CA ASP A 45 13.41 -13.25 9.46
C ASP A 45 12.52 -14.46 9.76
N ALA A 46 11.27 -14.23 10.19
CA ALA A 46 10.37 -15.30 10.59
C ALA A 46 9.80 -16.13 9.42
N LEU A 47 9.51 -15.49 8.27
CA LEU A 47 8.73 -16.11 7.18
C LEU A 47 9.42 -16.03 5.81
N GLY A 48 10.29 -15.04 5.60
CA GLY A 48 10.76 -14.62 4.26
C GLY A 48 12.22 -14.94 3.95
N GLY A 49 13.00 -15.38 4.95
CA GLY A 49 14.43 -15.63 4.86
C GLY A 49 14.81 -16.81 3.96
N ALA A 50 15.71 -17.68 4.44
CA ALA A 50 16.32 -18.76 3.64
C ALA A 50 15.31 -19.71 2.94
N ASN A 51 14.06 -19.78 3.42
CA ASN A 51 13.03 -20.70 2.93
C ASN A 51 11.86 -20.00 2.20
N GLY A 52 11.90 -18.67 2.01
CA GLY A 52 10.98 -17.85 1.20
C GLY A 52 9.53 -18.34 1.09
N THR A 53 8.69 -18.12 2.10
CA THR A 53 7.30 -18.62 2.09
C THR A 53 6.27 -17.66 1.48
N TYR A 54 6.66 -16.41 1.19
CA TYR A 54 5.79 -15.38 0.62
C TYR A 54 6.52 -14.50 -0.39
N SER A 55 5.76 -13.89 -1.30
CA SER A 55 6.27 -12.98 -2.34
C SER A 55 6.01 -11.50 -2.01
N TRP A 56 4.94 -11.21 -1.28
CA TRP A 56 4.49 -9.86 -0.97
C TRP A 56 4.08 -9.75 0.49
N MET A 57 4.48 -8.68 1.15
CA MET A 57 4.08 -8.33 2.51
C MET A 57 3.19 -7.09 2.46
N LEU A 58 2.00 -7.18 3.04
CA LEU A 58 1.07 -6.06 3.23
C LEU A 58 1.24 -5.58 4.67
N LEU A 59 1.66 -4.33 4.84
CA LEU A 59 1.88 -3.69 6.13
C LEU A 59 0.85 -2.58 6.32
N GLY A 60 0.05 -2.65 7.38
CA GLY A 60 -0.93 -1.64 7.75
C GLY A 60 -0.99 -1.42 9.25
N ASP A 61 -1.78 -0.44 9.66
CA ASP A 61 -2.18 -0.21 11.05
C ASP A 61 -3.28 -1.20 11.45
N ASP A 62 -3.65 -1.21 12.74
CA ASP A 62 -4.73 -2.05 13.28
C ASP A 62 -6.13 -1.65 12.78
N ASP A 63 -6.23 -0.52 12.09
CA ASP A 63 -7.41 0.01 11.42
C ASP A 63 -7.26 0.13 9.89
N THR A 64 -6.28 -0.57 9.30
CA THR A 64 -6.17 -0.75 7.85
C THR A 64 -7.01 -1.94 7.38
N VAL A 65 -7.94 -1.69 6.46
CA VAL A 65 -8.72 -2.73 5.77
C VAL A 65 -8.16 -2.92 4.35
N TRP A 66 -7.79 -4.15 4.00
CA TRP A 66 -7.25 -4.50 2.68
C TRP A 66 -8.30 -5.16 1.78
N SER A 67 -8.31 -4.81 0.49
CA SER A 67 -8.97 -5.60 -0.56
C SER A 67 -7.94 -6.50 -1.25
N LEU A 68 -7.84 -7.75 -0.78
CA LEU A 68 -6.89 -8.73 -1.35
C LEU A 68 -7.10 -8.98 -2.86
N PRO A 69 -8.34 -9.09 -3.39
CA PRO A 69 -8.54 -9.20 -4.83
C PRO A 69 -8.00 -7.99 -5.61
N ALA A 70 -8.19 -6.78 -5.10
CA ALA A 70 -7.66 -5.58 -5.71
C ALA A 70 -6.13 -5.53 -5.65
N VAL A 71 -5.52 -5.95 -4.53
CA VAL A 71 -4.05 -6.10 -4.41
C VAL A 71 -3.51 -7.08 -5.46
N LEU A 72 -4.13 -8.26 -5.58
CA LEU A 72 -3.70 -9.26 -6.54
C LEU A 72 -3.84 -8.78 -7.99
N ARG A 73 -4.95 -8.10 -8.33
CA ARG A 73 -5.09 -7.45 -9.64
C ARG A 73 -4.05 -6.37 -9.85
N LEU A 74 -3.75 -5.57 -8.83
CA LEU A 74 -2.78 -4.49 -8.91
C LEU A 74 -1.40 -5.05 -9.30
N ILE A 75 -0.95 -6.07 -8.59
CA ILE A 75 0.35 -6.71 -8.75
C ILE A 75 0.41 -7.51 -10.07
N ASN A 76 -0.55 -8.43 -10.27
CA ASN A 76 -0.54 -9.33 -11.43
C ASN A 76 -0.85 -8.58 -12.73
N GLY A 77 -1.80 -7.66 -12.71
CA GLY A 77 -2.18 -6.86 -13.88
C GLY A 77 -1.08 -5.92 -14.36
N ARG A 78 -0.10 -5.62 -13.49
CA ARG A 78 1.09 -4.83 -13.83
C ARG A 78 2.33 -5.68 -14.09
N GLY A 79 2.25 -7.00 -13.89
CA GLY A 79 3.39 -7.90 -14.03
C GLY A 79 4.55 -7.56 -13.09
N LEU A 80 4.27 -7.05 -11.89
CA LEU A 80 5.33 -6.68 -10.94
C LEU A 80 6.05 -7.94 -10.46
N ASN A 81 7.36 -7.96 -10.59
CA ASN A 81 8.18 -9.09 -10.17
C ASN A 81 8.51 -8.97 -8.67
N ALA A 82 8.01 -9.89 -7.85
CA ALA A 82 8.27 -9.91 -6.41
C ALA A 82 9.77 -10.01 -6.05
N GLU A 83 10.60 -10.52 -6.95
CA GLU A 83 12.04 -10.63 -6.76
C GLU A 83 12.76 -9.29 -6.95
N GLU A 84 12.10 -8.32 -7.59
CA GLU A 84 12.61 -6.95 -7.72
C GLU A 84 12.19 -6.09 -6.51
N PRO A 85 12.97 -5.08 -6.12
CA PRO A 85 12.74 -4.29 -4.90
C PRO A 85 11.64 -3.24 -5.06
N HIS A 86 10.40 -3.70 -5.12
CA HIS A 86 9.21 -2.88 -5.09
C HIS A 86 8.79 -2.50 -3.66
N MET A 87 8.41 -1.24 -3.51
CA MET A 87 7.68 -0.67 -2.38
C MET A 87 6.48 0.09 -2.95
N LEU A 88 5.25 -0.32 -2.61
CA LEU A 88 4.01 0.21 -3.19
C LEU A 88 3.16 0.89 -2.12
N SER A 89 2.84 2.15 -2.31
CA SER A 89 1.87 2.91 -1.51
C SER A 89 1.54 4.21 -2.25
N ASP A 90 0.41 4.82 -1.93
CA ASP A 90 0.29 6.25 -2.13
C ASP A 90 1.07 6.92 -0.99
N PHE A 91 1.83 7.95 -1.29
CA PHE A 91 2.77 8.50 -0.32
C PHE A 91 2.56 10.01 -0.15
N GLN A 92 3.10 10.55 0.92
CA GLN A 92 3.08 11.97 1.22
C GLN A 92 4.50 12.50 1.29
N TYR A 93 4.62 13.82 1.07
CA TYR A 93 5.87 14.52 1.25
C TYR A 93 5.86 15.30 2.57
N HIS A 94 6.84 15.08 3.43
CA HIS A 94 7.18 16.00 4.49
C HIS A 94 8.08 17.08 3.90
N CYS A 95 7.59 18.32 3.82
CA CYS A 95 8.47 19.46 3.52
C CYS A 95 9.14 19.92 4.80
N VAL A 96 10.44 20.15 4.69
CA VAL A 96 11.28 20.60 5.82
C VAL A 96 11.22 22.14 6.00
N ARG A 97 10.39 22.84 5.22
CA ARG A 97 10.21 24.30 5.28
C ARG A 97 8.75 24.70 5.06
N GLU A 98 8.29 25.68 5.83
CA GLU A 98 6.90 26.20 5.86
C GLU A 98 6.39 26.81 4.53
N HIS A 99 7.26 27.02 3.54
CA HIS A 99 6.92 27.73 2.29
C HIS A 99 6.76 26.81 1.06
N PHE A 100 6.81 25.50 1.22
CA PHE A 100 6.49 24.57 0.12
C PHE A 100 5.10 23.98 0.35
N GLU A 101 4.22 24.10 -0.64
CA GLU A 101 2.96 23.35 -0.64
C GLU A 101 3.29 21.85 -0.73
N CYS A 102 3.33 21.17 0.43
CA CYS A 102 3.39 19.72 0.47
C CYS A 102 2.03 19.18 0.06
N THR A 103 1.77 19.12 -1.24
CA THR A 103 0.54 18.48 -1.69
C THR A 103 0.71 16.98 -1.50
N ALA A 104 -0.08 16.44 -0.59
CA ALA A 104 -0.22 15.03 -0.33
C ALA A 104 -1.71 14.67 -0.47
N PRO A 105 -2.02 13.42 -0.81
CA PRO A 105 -1.11 12.34 -1.21
C PRO A 105 -0.63 12.48 -2.67
N VAL A 106 0.41 11.73 -3.03
CA VAL A 106 1.05 11.72 -4.34
C VAL A 106 1.15 10.29 -4.87
N ALA A 107 0.78 10.10 -6.14
CA ALA A 107 0.75 8.77 -6.80
C ALA A 107 2.02 8.46 -7.62
N VAL A 108 2.86 9.47 -7.90
CA VAL A 108 4.09 9.33 -8.70
C VAL A 108 5.22 10.07 -8.02
N ASP A 109 6.32 9.36 -7.74
CA ASP A 109 7.54 9.96 -7.23
C ASP A 109 8.39 10.48 -8.41
N PRO A 110 8.49 11.81 -8.61
CA PRO A 110 9.18 12.39 -9.75
C PRO A 110 10.70 12.23 -9.64
N ARG A 111 11.22 11.71 -8.52
CA ARG A 111 12.63 11.32 -8.38
C ARG A 111 12.94 10.01 -9.09
N CYS A 112 11.94 9.18 -9.39
CA CYS A 112 12.16 7.90 -10.03
C CYS A 112 12.74 8.07 -11.43
N LYS A 113 13.80 7.31 -11.73
CA LYS A 113 14.27 7.14 -13.10
C LYS A 113 13.22 6.40 -13.93
N PRO A 114 13.12 6.67 -15.24
CA PRO A 114 12.21 5.95 -16.12
C PRO A 114 12.58 4.46 -16.18
N CYS A 115 11.58 3.62 -16.41
CA CYS A 115 11.80 2.20 -16.64
C CYS A 115 12.61 1.94 -17.92
N PRO A 116 13.28 0.78 -18.01
CA PRO A 116 13.92 0.34 -19.26
C PRO A 116 12.94 0.36 -20.44
N ALA A 117 13.46 0.58 -21.65
CA ALA A 117 12.64 0.58 -22.85
C ALA A 117 11.87 -0.75 -23.00
N GLY A 118 10.57 -0.65 -23.28
CA GLY A 118 9.67 -1.81 -23.38
C GLY A 118 9.14 -2.35 -22.05
N VAL A 119 9.56 -1.79 -20.91
CA VAL A 119 9.06 -2.17 -19.59
C VAL A 119 8.05 -1.14 -19.08
N ALA A 120 6.80 -1.57 -18.89
CA ALA A 120 5.71 -0.68 -18.46
C ALA A 120 5.80 -0.30 -16.97
N TYR A 121 6.23 -1.24 -16.12
CA TYR A 121 6.34 -1.06 -14.68
C TYR A 121 7.66 -1.65 -14.18
N CYS A 122 8.36 -0.93 -13.31
CA CYS A 122 9.62 -1.37 -12.72
C CYS A 122 9.79 -0.71 -11.35
N PRO A 123 10.68 -1.21 -10.48
CA PRO A 123 11.00 -0.55 -9.23
C PRO A 123 11.45 0.89 -9.46
N CYS A 124 10.97 1.80 -8.62
CA CYS A 124 11.42 3.18 -8.64
C CYS A 124 12.90 3.26 -8.22
N ARG A 125 13.80 3.51 -9.19
CA ARG A 125 15.22 3.73 -8.92
C ARG A 125 15.51 5.20 -8.75
N LEU A 126 16.16 5.57 -7.66
CA LEU A 126 16.53 6.94 -7.34
C LEU A 126 17.93 7.30 -7.90
N PRO A 127 18.17 8.57 -8.25
CA PRO A 127 19.52 9.05 -8.55
C PRO A 127 20.37 9.11 -7.28
N ALA A 128 21.70 8.93 -7.41
CA ALA A 128 22.63 8.85 -6.28
C ALA A 128 22.58 10.07 -5.34
N GLY A 129 22.30 11.27 -5.88
CA GLY A 129 22.12 12.48 -5.07
C GLY A 129 20.93 12.40 -4.09
N CYS A 130 19.94 11.56 -4.36
CA CYS A 130 18.76 11.34 -3.53
C CYS A 130 18.90 10.16 -2.55
N THR A 131 20.06 9.48 -2.47
CA THR A 131 20.26 8.28 -1.62
C THR A 131 21.19 8.54 -0.43
N ARG A 132 21.68 9.77 -0.24
CA ARG A 132 22.61 10.10 0.84
C ARG A 132 21.89 10.23 2.19
N ARG A 133 22.61 9.94 3.28
CA ARG A 133 22.19 10.32 4.64
C ARG A 133 22.24 11.85 4.76
N GLY A 134 21.25 12.41 5.46
CA GLY A 134 21.02 13.85 5.48
C GLY A 134 20.44 14.35 4.16
N TRP A 135 19.52 15.30 4.25
CA TRP A 135 18.83 15.85 3.10
C TRP A 135 19.75 16.81 2.35
N ASN A 136 20.62 16.30 1.47
CA ASN A 136 21.42 17.16 0.61
C ASN A 136 20.55 17.72 -0.54
N TYR A 137 19.90 18.84 -0.26
CA TYR A 137 19.03 19.57 -1.18
C TYR A 137 19.72 20.13 -2.43
N ARG A 138 21.05 20.02 -2.54
CA ARG A 138 21.79 20.45 -3.74
C ARG A 138 21.90 19.36 -4.79
N GLU A 139 21.95 18.10 -4.37
CA GLU A 139 22.19 16.96 -5.26
C GLU A 139 20.91 16.16 -5.56
N CYS A 140 19.90 16.26 -4.69
CA CYS A 140 18.56 15.78 -4.99
C CYS A 140 17.67 16.96 -5.39
N PRO A 141 17.16 17.03 -6.64
CA PRO A 141 16.37 18.16 -7.11
C PRO A 141 15.03 18.30 -6.37
N TYR A 142 14.58 17.24 -5.70
CA TYR A 142 13.33 17.20 -4.96
C TYR A 142 13.60 17.28 -3.46
N LYS A 143 13.21 18.40 -2.84
CA LYS A 143 13.52 18.75 -1.44
C LYS A 143 12.58 18.13 -0.40
N LEU A 144 12.01 16.97 -0.72
CA LEU A 144 10.86 16.42 -0.02
C LEU A 144 11.14 15.03 0.51
N ARG A 145 10.79 14.79 1.77
CA ARG A 145 10.86 13.46 2.38
C ARG A 145 9.58 12.70 2.08
N ALA A 146 9.69 11.66 1.27
CA ALA A 146 8.57 10.78 1.03
C ALA A 146 8.37 9.85 2.23
N SER A 147 7.11 9.62 2.58
CA SER A 147 6.66 8.69 3.61
C SER A 147 5.39 8.04 3.08
N PRO A 148 5.11 6.75 3.34
CA PRO A 148 3.81 6.20 2.99
C PRO A 148 2.71 7.03 3.65
N TYR A 149 1.55 7.05 3.02
CA TYR A 149 0.39 7.71 3.60
C TYR A 149 -0.11 6.88 4.80
N GLY A 150 0.25 7.34 6.01
CA GLY A 150 0.05 6.60 7.26
C GLY A 150 -1.37 6.03 7.42
N GLY A 151 -1.44 4.78 7.89
CA GLY A 151 -2.67 4.00 8.08
C GLY A 151 -3.40 3.55 6.81
N ALA A 152 -3.03 4.03 5.61
CA ALA A 152 -3.53 3.45 4.36
C ALA A 152 -2.72 2.22 3.92
N GLY A 153 -1.59 1.95 4.56
CA GLY A 153 -0.79 0.75 4.34
C GLY A 153 0.25 0.87 3.23
N LEU A 154 1.13 -0.13 3.21
CA LEU A 154 2.34 -0.23 2.40
C LEU A 154 2.52 -1.68 1.97
N ILE A 155 2.91 -1.91 0.72
CA ILE A 155 3.22 -3.25 0.23
C ILE A 155 4.71 -3.35 -0.08
N PHE A 156 5.37 -4.35 0.47
CA PHE A 156 6.74 -4.72 0.13
C PHE A 156 6.76 -5.99 -0.71
N SER A 157 7.59 -5.98 -1.74
CA SER A 157 8.07 -7.20 -2.40
C SER A 157 9.12 -7.92 -1.54
N ILE A 158 9.25 -9.23 -1.70
CA ILE A 158 10.34 -9.98 -1.06
C ILE A 158 11.72 -9.49 -1.51
N GLY A 159 11.87 -9.04 -2.76
CA GLY A 159 13.09 -8.40 -3.27
C GLY A 159 13.49 -7.16 -2.48
N MET A 160 12.53 -6.33 -2.06
CA MET A 160 12.81 -5.16 -1.23
C MET A 160 13.23 -5.57 0.19
N LEU A 161 12.55 -6.57 0.77
CA LEU A 161 12.88 -7.06 2.11
C LEU A 161 14.28 -7.68 2.16
N ARG A 162 14.66 -8.47 1.15
CA ARG A 162 16.02 -8.99 1.00
C ARG A 162 17.05 -7.87 0.89
N LEU A 163 16.73 -6.81 0.16
CA LEU A 163 17.61 -5.66 0.00
C LEU A 163 17.83 -4.94 1.34
N LEU A 164 16.77 -4.71 2.12
CA LEU A 164 16.84 -4.11 3.46
C LEU A 164 17.60 -4.99 4.46
N ALA A 165 17.39 -6.31 4.40
CA ALA A 165 18.01 -7.29 5.31
C ALA A 165 19.44 -7.70 4.90
N ARG A 166 19.93 -7.25 3.73
CA ARG A 166 21.24 -7.65 3.18
C ARG A 166 22.39 -7.29 4.13
N ASP A 167 22.30 -6.14 4.78
CA ASP A 167 23.26 -5.69 5.79
C ASP A 167 22.54 -5.62 7.15
N PRO A 168 22.83 -6.53 8.10
CA PRO A 168 22.20 -6.53 9.42
C PRO A 168 22.52 -5.27 10.23
N HIS A 169 23.57 -4.53 9.87
CA HIS A 169 23.96 -3.27 10.51
C HIS A 169 23.37 -2.03 9.84
N PHE A 170 22.52 -2.19 8.82
CA PHE A 170 21.92 -1.08 8.10
C PHE A 170 20.56 -0.65 8.67
N TYR A 171 19.53 -1.49 8.50
CA TYR A 171 18.14 -1.05 8.68
C TYR A 171 17.72 -0.93 10.15
N LEU A 172 18.14 -1.85 11.02
CA LEU A 172 17.82 -1.80 12.44
C LEU A 172 18.35 -0.52 13.10
N PRO A 173 19.66 -0.15 12.96
CA PRO A 173 20.15 1.13 13.47
C PRO A 173 19.42 2.34 12.85
N LEU A 174 19.14 2.30 11.54
CA LEU A 174 18.39 3.38 10.88
C LEU A 174 16.99 3.57 11.51
N ALA A 175 16.26 2.50 11.77
CA ALA A 175 14.94 2.56 12.37
C ALA A 175 15.00 3.13 13.80
N LEU A 176 15.97 2.67 14.61
CA LEU A 176 16.18 3.18 15.97
C LEU A 176 16.56 4.67 15.99
N ASP A 177 17.45 5.09 15.08
CA ASP A 177 17.86 6.51 14.94
C ASP A 177 16.73 7.41 14.44
N THR A 178 15.79 6.84 13.66
CA THR A 178 14.72 7.61 13.01
C THR A 178 13.47 7.71 13.88
N VAL A 179 13.12 6.64 14.61
CA VAL A 179 11.90 6.57 15.42
C VAL A 179 12.24 6.86 16.88
N VAL A 180 12.16 8.14 17.22
CA VAL A 180 12.48 8.70 18.54
C VAL A 180 11.24 9.34 19.17
N PRO A 181 11.20 9.53 20.51
CA PRO A 181 10.05 10.14 21.20
C PRO A 181 9.55 11.46 20.60
N GLU A 182 10.47 12.30 20.12
CA GLU A 182 10.18 13.61 19.53
C GLU A 182 9.62 13.51 18.10
N ALA A 183 9.78 12.36 17.44
CA ALA A 183 9.40 12.13 16.05
C ALA A 183 8.98 10.67 15.82
N ALA A 184 7.93 10.24 16.52
CA ALA A 184 7.47 8.84 16.59
C ALA A 184 6.76 8.34 15.31
N SER A 185 7.36 8.48 14.13
CA SER A 185 6.80 8.03 12.85
C SER A 185 7.58 6.85 12.27
N GLY A 186 7.00 5.65 12.35
CA GLY A 186 7.58 4.43 11.75
C GLY A 186 7.58 4.45 10.22
N ASP A 187 6.52 5.02 9.62
CA ASP A 187 6.36 5.26 8.17
C ASP A 187 7.61 5.86 7.52
N VAL A 188 8.17 6.83 8.24
CA VAL A 188 9.31 7.61 7.79
C VAL A 188 10.59 6.75 7.74
N ALA A 189 10.79 5.84 8.70
CA ALA A 189 11.92 4.90 8.69
C ALA A 189 11.80 3.90 7.53
N LEU A 190 10.59 3.40 7.26
CA LEU A 190 10.30 2.48 6.16
C LEU A 190 10.71 3.08 4.81
N ALA A 191 10.29 4.32 4.54
CA ALA A 191 10.63 5.01 3.31
C ALA A 191 12.13 5.37 3.21
N GLU A 192 12.76 5.76 4.32
CA GLU A 192 14.20 6.06 4.34
C GLU A 192 15.07 4.84 4.07
N GLY A 193 14.70 3.66 4.60
CA GLY A 193 15.42 2.43 4.35
C GLY A 193 15.55 2.14 2.86
N ALA A 194 14.43 2.16 2.14
CA ALA A 194 14.42 2.00 0.69
C ALA A 194 15.22 3.12 -0.01
N ARG A 195 15.01 4.39 0.40
CA ARG A 195 15.66 5.56 -0.21
C ARG A 195 17.18 5.48 -0.16
N LEU A 196 17.73 5.17 1.01
CA LEU A 196 19.17 5.07 1.23
C LEU A 196 19.80 3.93 0.41
N LEU A 197 19.02 2.90 0.08
CA LEU A 197 19.42 1.81 -0.83
C LEU A 197 19.13 2.09 -2.31
N GLY A 198 18.66 3.29 -2.65
CA GLY A 198 18.46 3.72 -4.03
C GLY A 198 17.07 3.48 -4.60
N TYR A 199 16.06 3.25 -3.75
CA TYR A 199 14.71 2.93 -4.18
C TYR A 199 13.65 3.86 -3.57
N GLY A 200 12.61 4.17 -4.34
CA GLY A 200 11.45 4.94 -3.91
C GLY A 200 10.15 4.14 -4.02
N PHE A 201 9.01 4.84 -4.03
CA PHE A 201 7.71 4.22 -4.27
C PHE A 201 7.55 3.88 -5.75
N THR A 202 7.27 2.61 -6.05
CA THR A 202 7.01 2.15 -7.43
C THR A 202 5.78 2.83 -7.98
N HIS A 203 5.87 3.42 -9.17
CA HIS A 203 4.70 4.05 -9.80
C HIS A 203 3.70 2.98 -10.23
N LEU A 204 2.42 3.24 -9.95
CA LEU A 204 1.32 2.33 -10.27
C LEU A 204 0.53 2.77 -11.50
N LEU A 205 0.97 3.82 -12.17
CA LEU A 205 0.34 4.33 -13.40
C LEU A 205 1.14 3.90 -14.63
N PRO A 206 0.50 3.69 -15.79
CA PRO A 206 1.18 3.55 -17.08
C PRO A 206 2.22 4.65 -17.31
N ALA A 207 3.29 4.39 -18.06
CA ALA A 207 4.42 5.31 -18.18
C ALA A 207 4.04 6.70 -18.76
N ASP A 208 3.18 6.73 -19.77
CA ASP A 208 2.66 7.97 -20.37
C ASP A 208 1.78 8.75 -19.38
N GLU A 209 0.97 8.04 -18.61
CA GLU A 209 0.14 8.59 -17.57
C GLU A 209 0.98 9.13 -16.39
N ALA A 210 1.98 8.38 -15.96
CA ALA A 210 2.92 8.77 -14.92
C ALA A 210 3.69 10.04 -15.32
N ALA A 211 4.13 10.14 -16.58
CA ALA A 211 4.78 11.33 -17.12
C ALA A 211 3.84 12.55 -17.11
N ARG A 212 2.58 12.37 -17.50
CA ARG A 212 1.56 13.42 -17.44
C ARG A 212 1.27 13.86 -16.00
N VAL A 213 1.14 12.92 -15.08
CA VAL A 213 0.89 13.18 -13.65
C VAL A 213 2.09 13.91 -13.02
N ALA A 214 3.31 13.55 -13.37
CA ALA A 214 4.53 14.22 -12.92
C ALA A 214 4.65 15.66 -13.48
N ALA A 215 4.09 15.93 -14.66
CA ALA A 215 4.07 17.25 -15.29
C ALA A 215 2.85 18.11 -14.90
N GLY A 216 1.80 17.51 -14.33
CA GLY A 216 0.53 18.15 -14.00
C GLY A 216 0.50 18.87 -12.65
N SER A 217 -0.62 19.52 -12.33
CA SER A 217 -0.78 20.16 -11.02
C SER A 217 -1.11 19.11 -9.94
N PRO A 218 -0.58 19.24 -8.72
CA PRO A 218 -0.77 18.23 -7.66
C PRO A 218 -2.23 17.91 -7.30
N ARG A 219 -3.16 18.85 -7.54
CA ARG A 219 -4.61 18.64 -7.32
C ARG A 219 -5.25 17.62 -8.26
N GLN A 220 -4.67 17.38 -9.43
CA GLN A 220 -5.18 16.37 -10.39
C GLN A 220 -4.86 14.93 -9.97
N ASN A 221 -4.00 14.73 -8.96
CA ASN A 221 -3.48 13.42 -8.56
C ASN A 221 -4.36 12.68 -7.53
N ILE A 222 -5.31 13.37 -6.90
CA ILE A 222 -6.11 12.83 -5.80
C ILE A 222 -7.11 11.76 -6.29
N THR A 223 -7.56 11.81 -7.54
CA THR A 223 -8.58 10.88 -8.08
C THR A 223 -8.02 9.52 -8.51
N ARG A 224 -6.70 9.30 -8.42
CA ARG A 224 -6.02 8.08 -8.91
C ARG A 224 -5.26 7.31 -7.83
N ARG A 225 -5.70 7.50 -6.59
CA ARG A 225 -5.15 6.84 -5.42
C ARG A 225 -5.55 5.37 -5.37
N PHE A 226 -4.60 4.52 -5.02
CA PHE A 226 -4.85 3.10 -4.75
C PHE A 226 -5.02 2.85 -3.25
N PHE A 227 -4.35 3.64 -2.40
CA PHE A 227 -4.26 3.45 -0.96
C PHE A 227 -5.05 4.56 -0.25
N GLY A 228 -6.14 4.19 0.40
CA GLY A 228 -7.02 5.12 1.11
C GLY A 228 -7.51 6.32 0.28
N PRO A 229 -7.98 6.16 -0.97
CA PRO A 229 -8.33 7.24 -1.89
C PRO A 229 -9.26 8.32 -1.31
N HIS A 230 -10.06 7.97 -0.31
CA HIS A 230 -11.00 8.88 0.36
C HIS A 230 -10.71 9.09 1.84
N CYS A 231 -9.58 8.59 2.33
CA CYS A 231 -9.12 8.86 3.68
C CYS A 231 -8.37 10.20 3.67
N LEU A 232 -8.73 11.08 4.61
CA LEU A 232 -8.00 12.31 4.89
C LEU A 232 -6.82 12.02 5.83
N PHE A 233 -5.83 12.93 5.83
CA PHE A 233 -4.71 12.78 6.75
C PHE A 233 -5.24 13.05 8.14
N ASN A 234 -5.04 12.11 9.06
CA ASN A 234 -5.73 12.13 10.35
C ASN A 234 -7.26 12.15 10.24
N ASP A 235 -7.83 11.35 9.33
CA ASP A 235 -9.28 11.25 9.17
C ASP A 235 -9.99 11.03 10.51
N GLY A 236 -10.88 11.96 10.83
CA GLY A 236 -11.61 11.98 12.09
C GLY A 236 -13.06 11.51 11.98
N ARG A 237 -13.46 11.03 10.79
CA ARG A 237 -14.84 10.59 10.56
C ARG A 237 -15.14 9.30 11.32
N HIS A 238 -16.41 9.13 11.66
CA HIS A 238 -16.90 7.87 12.23
C HIS A 238 -16.80 6.73 11.22
N PRO A 239 -16.56 5.47 11.63
CA PRO A 239 -16.64 4.33 10.72
C PRO A 239 -17.92 4.28 9.88
N ASP A 240 -19.10 4.62 10.42
CA ASP A 240 -20.36 4.68 9.65
C ASP A 240 -20.35 5.78 8.58
N GLU A 241 -19.78 6.94 8.91
CA GLU A 241 -19.64 8.03 7.95
C GLU A 241 -18.65 7.64 6.86
N HIS A 242 -17.57 6.95 7.23
CA HIS A 242 -16.60 6.42 6.31
C HIS A 242 -17.24 5.39 5.37
N LEU A 243 -18.06 4.48 5.90
CA LEU A 243 -18.84 3.51 5.11
C LEU A 243 -19.78 4.23 4.13
N ARG A 244 -20.55 5.23 4.59
CA ARG A 244 -21.45 6.00 3.71
C ARG A 244 -20.70 6.65 2.56
N VAL A 245 -19.56 7.30 2.83
CA VAL A 245 -18.74 7.94 1.78
C VAL A 245 -18.21 6.89 0.79
N LEU A 246 -17.79 5.72 1.27
CA LEU A 246 -17.36 4.63 0.40
C LEU A 246 -18.52 4.10 -0.46
N GLN A 247 -19.73 3.96 0.08
CA GLN A 247 -20.92 3.55 -0.68
C GLN A 247 -21.28 4.56 -1.78
N GLU A 248 -21.28 5.84 -1.44
CA GLU A 248 -21.50 6.94 -2.41
C GLU A 248 -20.46 6.89 -3.53
N TRP A 249 -19.20 6.62 -3.18
CA TRP A 249 -18.14 6.54 -4.18
C TRP A 249 -18.24 5.28 -5.05
N ALA A 250 -18.55 4.13 -4.45
CA ALA A 250 -18.77 2.89 -5.20
C ALA A 250 -19.89 3.05 -6.24
N THR A 251 -20.91 3.85 -5.93
CA THR A 251 -22.00 4.16 -6.88
C THR A 251 -21.57 5.20 -7.92
N ARG A 252 -20.87 6.26 -7.50
CA ARG A 252 -20.49 7.37 -8.38
C ARG A 252 -19.40 6.99 -9.40
N ASP A 253 -18.40 6.25 -8.97
CA ASP A 253 -17.28 5.81 -9.80
C ASP A 253 -16.84 4.38 -9.44
N PRO A 254 -17.62 3.37 -9.89
CA PRO A 254 -17.34 1.97 -9.57
C PRO A 254 -16.03 1.46 -10.19
N ALA A 255 -15.51 2.12 -11.23
CA ALA A 255 -14.25 1.74 -11.86
C ALA A 255 -13.08 2.15 -10.98
N ALA A 256 -13.04 3.41 -10.53
CA ALA A 256 -12.01 3.88 -9.61
C ALA A 256 -12.14 3.22 -8.23
N PHE A 257 -13.37 2.95 -7.76
CA PHE A 257 -13.58 2.20 -6.51
C PHE A 257 -12.88 0.84 -6.53
N ARG A 258 -13.00 0.12 -7.64
CA ARG A 258 -12.38 -1.20 -7.84
C ARG A 258 -10.86 -1.20 -7.93
N THR A 259 -10.21 -0.04 -8.05
CA THR A 259 -8.75 0.05 -8.00
C THR A 259 -8.23 0.26 -6.58
N MET A 260 -9.10 0.54 -5.61
CA MET A 260 -8.71 0.74 -4.22
C MET A 260 -8.22 -0.57 -3.60
N VAL A 261 -6.99 -0.58 -3.11
CA VAL A 261 -6.38 -1.76 -2.47
C VAL A 261 -6.51 -1.75 -0.96
N SER A 262 -6.72 -0.58 -0.36
CA SER A 262 -6.84 -0.44 1.09
C SER A 262 -7.64 0.81 1.50
N VAL A 263 -8.12 0.76 2.73
CA VAL A 263 -8.81 1.86 3.43
C VAL A 263 -8.25 2.00 4.84
N HIS A 264 -8.04 3.22 5.29
CA HIS A 264 -7.72 3.55 6.68
C HIS A 264 -9.00 3.97 7.40
N VAL A 265 -9.49 3.14 8.33
CA VAL A 265 -10.75 3.36 9.06
C VAL A 265 -10.44 3.79 10.49
N ARG A 266 -9.83 4.96 10.63
CA ARG A 266 -9.15 5.37 11.87
C ARG A 266 -10.00 5.15 13.13
N VAL A 267 -9.51 4.34 14.06
CA VAL A 267 -10.22 4.03 15.32
C VAL A 267 -9.80 4.88 16.51
N ARG A 268 -8.85 5.80 16.36
CA ARG A 268 -8.34 6.60 17.49
C ARG A 268 -9.42 7.47 18.17
N ILE A 269 -10.48 7.86 17.45
CA ILE A 269 -11.64 8.57 18.03
C ILE A 269 -12.55 7.62 18.81
N VAL A 270 -12.38 6.31 18.61
CA VAL A 270 -13.21 5.29 19.22
C VAL A 270 -12.91 5.14 20.73
N SER A 271 -11.67 5.40 21.15
CA SER A 271 -11.29 5.21 22.55
C SER A 271 -11.79 6.29 23.53
N THR A 272 -12.27 7.44 23.04
CA THR A 272 -12.74 8.54 23.90
C THR A 272 -14.25 8.73 23.91
N ARG A 273 -14.97 8.16 22.94
CA ARG A 273 -16.43 8.36 22.76
C ARG A 273 -17.29 7.11 22.86
N TYR A 274 -16.71 5.91 22.87
CA TYR A 274 -17.49 4.68 22.71
C TYR A 274 -17.23 3.71 23.83
N HIS A 275 -18.33 3.17 24.35
CA HIS A 275 -18.30 2.23 25.47
C HIS A 275 -18.29 0.77 24.99
N ASN A 276 -18.63 0.49 23.71
CA ASN A 276 -18.65 -0.87 23.18
C ASN A 276 -18.26 -0.94 21.68
N LEU A 277 -17.00 -1.29 21.42
CA LEU A 277 -16.45 -1.46 20.06
C LEU A 277 -17.27 -2.43 19.17
N MET A 278 -17.77 -3.52 19.76
CA MET A 278 -18.51 -4.56 19.03
C MET A 278 -19.85 -4.06 18.54
N ARG A 279 -20.49 -3.15 19.28
CA ARG A 279 -21.77 -2.56 18.90
C ARG A 279 -21.58 -1.33 18.02
N ASP A 280 -20.62 -0.48 18.38
CA ASP A 280 -20.54 0.88 17.85
C ASP A 280 -19.64 0.99 16.60
N VAL A 281 -18.74 0.04 16.37
CA VAL A 281 -17.72 0.12 15.28
C VAL A 281 -17.76 -1.09 14.36
N LEU A 282 -17.92 -2.30 14.91
CA LEU A 282 -17.87 -3.53 14.11
C LEU A 282 -18.89 -3.58 12.95
N PRO A 283 -20.15 -3.11 13.09
CA PRO A 283 -21.10 -3.10 11.97
C PRO A 283 -20.60 -2.30 10.76
N ALA A 284 -20.03 -1.11 11.00
CA ALA A 284 -19.46 -0.27 9.95
C ALA A 284 -18.28 -0.96 9.26
N TYR A 285 -17.37 -1.55 10.05
CA TYR A 285 -16.23 -2.31 9.53
C TYR A 285 -16.68 -3.48 8.64
N ARG A 286 -17.69 -4.23 9.07
CA ARG A 286 -18.28 -5.31 8.27
C ARG A 286 -18.86 -4.77 6.96
N GLY A 287 -19.61 -3.68 7.03
CA GLY A 287 -20.15 -3.02 5.83
C GLY A 287 -19.06 -2.56 4.86
N ILE A 288 -17.92 -2.08 5.36
CA ILE A 288 -16.77 -1.70 4.53
C ILE A 288 -16.19 -2.93 3.85
N VAL A 289 -15.94 -4.01 4.60
CA VAL A 289 -15.42 -5.27 4.04
C VAL A 289 -16.39 -5.86 3.00
N GLU A 290 -17.68 -5.93 3.31
CA GLU A 290 -18.72 -6.39 2.39
C GLU A 290 -18.76 -5.55 1.11
N LEU A 291 -18.67 -4.23 1.22
CA LEU A 291 -18.61 -3.34 0.07
C LEU A 291 -17.38 -3.61 -0.80
N LEU A 292 -16.21 -3.81 -0.20
CA LEU A 292 -14.98 -4.15 -0.91
C LEU A 292 -15.09 -5.50 -1.62
N VAL A 293 -15.71 -6.51 -0.99
CA VAL A 293 -15.88 -7.85 -1.56
C VAL A 293 -16.92 -7.87 -2.69
N ASN A 294 -18.09 -7.25 -2.49
CA ASN A 294 -19.20 -7.32 -3.44
C ASN A 294 -18.89 -6.65 -4.78
N MET A 295 -18.15 -5.54 -4.75
CA MET A 295 -17.74 -4.83 -5.96
C MET A 295 -16.84 -5.67 -6.87
N GLU A 296 -16.21 -6.71 -6.34
CA GLU A 296 -15.38 -7.64 -7.12
C GLU A 296 -16.21 -8.70 -7.86
N GLY A 297 -17.33 -9.13 -7.29
CA GLY A 297 -18.19 -10.16 -7.87
C GLY A 297 -18.96 -9.68 -9.11
N GLU A 298 -19.37 -8.42 -9.14
CA GLU A 298 -20.20 -7.86 -10.22
C GLU A 298 -19.44 -7.73 -11.56
N GLY A 299 -18.11 -7.60 -11.53
CA GLY A 299 -17.28 -7.56 -12.74
C GLY A 299 -17.13 -8.91 -13.44
N ALA A 300 -17.10 -10.01 -12.67
CA ALA A 300 -16.92 -11.36 -13.20
C ALA A 300 -18.18 -11.89 -13.92
N ALA A 301 -19.37 -11.53 -13.43
CA ALA A 301 -20.64 -11.96 -14.03
C ALA A 301 -20.99 -11.20 -15.33
N GLY A 302 -20.44 -9.99 -15.53
CA GLY A 302 -20.69 -9.18 -16.73
C GLY A 302 -19.88 -9.58 -17.97
N SER A 303 -18.77 -10.30 -17.80
CA SER A 303 -17.87 -10.66 -18.91
C SER A 303 -18.28 -11.93 -19.67
N SER A 304 -19.28 -12.69 -19.21
CA SER A 304 -19.67 -13.97 -19.80
C SER A 304 -20.90 -13.94 -20.72
N ARG A 305 -21.49 -12.75 -20.99
CA ARG A 305 -22.71 -12.63 -21.82
C ARG A 305 -22.55 -11.99 -23.20
N GLY A 306 -21.33 -11.75 -23.67
CA GLY A 306 -21.06 -11.08 -24.95
C GLY A 306 -20.34 -11.94 -25.98
N GLY A 307 -20.87 -13.12 -26.34
CA GLY A 307 -20.18 -14.02 -27.30
C GLY A 307 -21.09 -15.07 -27.91
N GLY A 308 -22.28 -14.69 -28.37
CA GLY A 308 -23.26 -15.61 -28.97
C GLY A 308 -24.04 -14.98 -30.13
N GLY A 309 -23.34 -14.27 -31.02
CA GLY A 309 -23.91 -13.75 -32.26
C GLY A 309 -23.72 -14.75 -33.39
N GLY A 310 -24.78 -15.50 -33.70
CA GLY A 310 -24.79 -16.46 -34.80
C GLY A 310 -24.57 -15.83 -36.18
N LYS A 311 -23.93 -16.61 -37.05
CA LYS A 311 -24.19 -16.57 -38.49
C LYS A 311 -24.40 -17.99 -38.98
N THR A 312 -25.60 -18.23 -39.47
CA THR A 312 -26.05 -19.40 -40.20
C THR A 312 -25.50 -19.40 -41.63
N ALA A 313 -24.99 -20.57 -42.01
CA ALA A 313 -24.97 -21.27 -43.31
C ALA A 313 -25.16 -20.50 -44.65
N ALA A 314 -24.22 -20.74 -45.56
CA ALA A 314 -24.50 -21.15 -46.94
C ALA A 314 -23.31 -21.99 -47.46
N GLY A 315 -23.59 -23.19 -47.96
CA GLY A 315 -22.58 -24.17 -48.39
C GLY A 315 -22.07 -23.97 -49.81
N SER A 316 -20.99 -24.67 -50.15
CA SER A 316 -20.87 -25.40 -51.42
C SER A 316 -19.68 -26.36 -51.34
N ALA A 317 -19.83 -27.47 -52.06
CA ALA A 317 -18.93 -28.60 -52.13
C ALA A 317 -17.62 -28.27 -52.87
N GLY A 318 -16.54 -28.96 -52.50
CA GLY A 318 -15.25 -28.85 -53.18
C GLY A 318 -14.30 -29.98 -52.80
N ARG A 319 -14.55 -31.17 -53.35
CA ARG A 319 -13.63 -32.32 -53.38
C ARG A 319 -12.38 -31.93 -54.17
N LEU A 320 -11.18 -32.05 -53.59
CA LEU A 320 -9.94 -32.15 -54.38
C LEU A 320 -9.05 -33.25 -53.78
N ARG A 321 -8.88 -34.29 -54.59
CA ARG A 321 -7.73 -35.20 -54.57
C ARG A 321 -6.63 -34.54 -55.39
N GLY A 322 -5.40 -34.68 -54.91
CA GLY A 322 -4.13 -34.40 -55.57
C GLY A 322 -3.04 -34.93 -54.68
#